data_AF-A0A4U2YM75-F1
#
_entry.id   AF-A0A4U2YM75-F1
#
_cell.length_a   1.000
_cell.length_b   1.000
_cell.length_c   1.000
_cell.angle_alpha   90.00
_cell.angle_beta   90.00
_cell.angle_gamma   90.00
#
_symmetry.space_group_name_H-M   'P 1'
#
loop_
_entity.id
_entity.type
_entity.pdbx_description
1 polymer ?
#
loop_
_entity_poly.entity_id
_entity_poly.type
_entity_poly.pdbx_seq_one_letter_code
_entity_poly.pdbx_strand_id
1 'polypeptide(L)'
;LATLIQDSFKLNLYSDSIFLFSGWSKDRYKCLYFDGDGFAMLYKRLDNGKLQWPKDEKEVRNLSQQELRWLLEGLSLQQPKAITKSAKGIF
;
A
#
# COMPACT_ATOMS: atom_id res chain seq x y z
N LEU A 1 2.38 -15.83 -0.06
CA LEU A 1 1.80 -14.47 -0.28
C LEU A 1 0.33 -14.59 -0.67
N ALA A 2 0.01 -15.28 -1.76
CA ALA A 2 -1.38 -15.58 -2.13
C ALA A 2 -2.18 -16.26 -1.00
N THR A 3 -1.67 -17.36 -0.44
CA THR A 3 -2.30 -18.07 0.70
C THR A 3 -2.56 -17.15 1.91
N LEU A 4 -1.64 -16.23 2.20
CA LEU A 4 -1.80 -15.27 3.31
C LEU A 4 -2.94 -14.28 3.05
N ILE A 5 -3.16 -13.85 1.81
CA ILE A 5 -4.27 -12.96 1.47
C ILE A 5 -5.62 -13.67 1.60
N GLN A 6 -5.73 -14.87 1.03
CA GLN A 6 -6.99 -15.62 1.04
C GLN A 6 -7.37 -16.06 2.45
N ASP A 7 -6.41 -16.60 3.21
CA ASP A 7 -6.70 -17.20 4.51
C ASP A 7 -6.83 -16.17 5.63
N SER A 8 -6.00 -15.12 5.61
CA SER A 8 -5.97 -14.13 6.70
C SER A 8 -6.90 -12.94 6.47
N PHE A 9 -7.14 -12.55 5.21
CA PHE A 9 -7.85 -11.32 4.89
C PHE A 9 -9.12 -11.52 4.06
N LYS A 10 -9.40 -12.75 3.58
CA LYS A 10 -10.59 -13.09 2.78
C LYS A 10 -10.78 -12.19 1.55
N LEU A 11 -9.69 -11.67 0.98
CA LEU A 11 -9.74 -10.81 -0.20
C LEU A 11 -9.65 -11.65 -1.47
N ASN A 12 -10.35 -11.20 -2.52
CA ASN A 12 -10.29 -11.84 -3.82
C ASN A 12 -8.99 -11.47 -4.54
N LEU A 13 -8.05 -12.41 -4.58
CA LEU A 13 -6.77 -12.27 -5.29
C LEU A 13 -6.88 -12.12 -6.81
N TYR A 14 -7.99 -12.56 -7.38
CA TYR A 14 -8.24 -12.51 -8.82
C TYR A 14 -8.99 -11.24 -9.24
N SER A 15 -9.18 -10.30 -8.30
CA SER A 15 -9.74 -8.97 -8.61
C SER A 15 -8.67 -8.08 -9.25
N ASP A 16 -9.13 -7.04 -9.97
CA ASP A 16 -8.24 -6.02 -10.52
C ASP A 16 -7.71 -5.11 -9.40
N SER A 17 -6.79 -5.65 -8.62
CA SER A 17 -6.23 -5.03 -7.42
C SER A 17 -4.80 -5.47 -7.20
N ILE A 18 -3.95 -4.50 -6.83
CA ILE A 18 -2.55 -4.74 -6.50
C ILE A 18 -2.42 -4.83 -4.99
N PHE A 19 -1.86 -5.93 -4.52
CA PHE A 19 -1.59 -6.12 -3.11
C PHE A 19 -0.12 -5.80 -2.81
N LEU A 20 0.11 -4.82 -1.94
CA LEU A 20 1.45 -4.45 -1.46
C LEU A 20 1.76 -5.17 -0.15
N PHE A 21 2.99 -5.67 -0.03
CA PHE A 21 3.47 -6.33 1.18
C PHE A 21 4.77 -5.72 1.67
N SER A 22 4.82 -5.47 2.97
CA SER A 22 6.02 -5.15 3.73
C SER A 22 6.62 -6.39 4.35
N GLY A 23 7.94 -6.53 4.27
CA GLY A 23 8.67 -7.44 5.15
C GLY A 23 9.15 -6.71 6.41
N TRP A 24 9.99 -7.37 7.20
CA TRP A 24 10.68 -6.75 8.33
C TRP A 24 11.45 -5.48 7.91
N SER A 25 12.11 -5.56 6.75
CA SER A 25 12.87 -4.43 6.25
C SER A 25 11.98 -3.44 5.53
N LYS A 26 12.14 -2.17 5.89
CA LYS A 26 11.39 -1.03 5.32
C LYS A 26 12.03 -0.46 4.05
N ASP A 27 13.17 -1.01 3.62
CA ASP A 27 13.86 -0.62 2.38
C ASP A 27 13.35 -1.39 1.15
N ARG A 28 12.34 -2.24 1.29
CA ARG A 28 11.85 -3.10 0.20
C ARG A 28 10.37 -3.39 0.32
N TYR A 29 9.78 -3.77 -0.80
CA TYR A 29 8.39 -4.19 -0.86
C TYR A 29 8.15 -5.20 -1.98
N LYS A 30 7.04 -5.92 -1.85
CA LYS A 30 6.52 -6.81 -2.89
C LYS A 30 5.16 -6.31 -3.34
N CYS A 31 4.87 -6.43 -4.63
CA CYS A 31 3.52 -6.30 -5.17
C CYS A 31 3.10 -7.63 -5.78
N LEU A 32 1.84 -8.01 -5.57
CA LEU A 32 1.21 -9.14 -6.24
C LEU A 32 -0.02 -8.63 -6.98
N TYR A 33 -0.13 -9.00 -8.26
CA TYR A 33 -1.24 -8.66 -9.13
C TYR A 33 -1.62 -9.89 -9.96
N PHE A 34 -2.92 -10.10 -10.17
CA PHE A 34 -3.41 -11.11 -11.10
C PHE A 34 -3.81 -10.42 -12.40
N ASP A 35 -3.16 -10.76 -13.52
CA ASP A 35 -3.36 -10.12 -14.82
C ASP A 35 -4.38 -10.83 -15.71
N GLY A 36 -4.97 -11.93 -15.24
CA GLY A 36 -6.04 -12.67 -15.91
C GLY A 36 -5.63 -14.11 -16.25
N ASP A 37 -4.36 -14.31 -16.61
CA ASP A 37 -3.80 -15.63 -16.93
C ASP A 37 -2.74 -16.08 -15.91
N GLY A 38 -2.22 -15.18 -15.08
CA GLY A 38 -1.27 -15.52 -14.05
C GLY A 38 -1.13 -14.50 -12.93
N PHE A 39 -0.18 -14.77 -12.03
CA PHE A 39 0.23 -13.80 -11.01
C PHE A 39 1.53 -13.13 -11.43
N ALA A 40 1.48 -11.81 -11.60
CA ALA A 40 2.65 -10.96 -11.71
C ALA A 40 3.14 -10.58 -10.30
N MET A 41 4.44 -10.76 -10.05
CA MET A 41 5.08 -10.36 -8.79
C MET A 41 6.20 -9.36 -9.05
N LEU A 42 6.07 -8.16 -8.49
CA LEU A 42 7.14 -7.17 -8.45
C LEU A 42 7.86 -7.26 -7.09
N TYR A 43 9.18 -7.25 -7.11
CA TYR A 43 10.00 -7.04 -5.93
C TYR A 43 10.90 -5.82 -6.17
N LYS A 44 10.78 -4.81 -5.31
CA LYS A 44 11.61 -3.61 -5.38
C LYS A 44 12.34 -3.39 -4.07
N ARG A 45 13.66 -3.18 -4.17
CA ARG A 45 14.52 -2.69 -3.10
C ARG A 45 14.87 -1.24 -3.39
N LEU A 46 14.86 -0.41 -2.35
CA LEU A 46 15.31 0.97 -2.37
C LEU A 46 16.78 0.99 -1.94
N ASP A 47 17.63 1.59 -2.76
CA ASP A 47 19.05 1.77 -2.42
C ASP A 47 19.26 2.94 -1.45
N ASN A 48 18.30 3.85 -1.38
CA ASN A 48 18.27 4.96 -0.43
C ASN A 48 16.84 5.19 0.08
N GLY A 49 16.72 5.56 1.35
CA GLY A 49 15.45 5.81 2.02
C GLY A 49 14.75 4.54 2.53
N LYS A 50 13.59 4.74 3.17
CA LYS A 50 12.74 3.68 3.73
C LYS A 50 11.28 4.05 3.55
N LEU A 51 10.43 3.05 3.38
CA LEU A 51 8.98 3.18 3.34
C LEU A 51 8.42 3.37 4.76
N GLN A 52 7.44 4.25 4.90
CA GLN A 52 6.70 4.43 6.15
C GLN A 52 5.40 3.62 6.13
N TRP A 53 5.56 2.31 6.30
CA TRP A 53 4.42 1.40 6.44
C TRP A 53 3.54 1.77 7.65
N PRO A 54 2.21 1.60 7.54
CA PRO A 54 1.32 1.72 8.68
C PRO A 54 1.75 0.74 9.79
N LYS A 55 1.56 1.15 11.04
CA LYS A 55 2.05 0.40 12.21
C LYS A 55 1.22 -0.84 12.52
N ASP A 56 -0.04 -0.86 12.09
CA ASP A 56 -0.94 -1.98 12.35
C ASP A 56 -0.74 -3.08 11.32
N GLU A 57 0.16 -4.02 11.63
CA GLU A 57 0.49 -5.19 10.79
C GLU A 57 -0.70 -6.14 10.59
N LYS A 58 -1.75 -6.03 11.42
CA LYS A 58 -2.92 -6.91 11.41
C LYS A 58 -4.05 -6.45 10.50
N GLU A 59 -3.99 -5.23 9.97
CA GLU A 59 -5.08 -4.70 9.13
C GLU A 59 -4.60 -4.46 7.70
N VAL A 60 -5.23 -5.15 6.74
CA VAL A 60 -5.14 -4.74 5.34
C VAL A 60 -5.85 -3.42 5.18
N ARG A 61 -5.11 -2.41 4.70
CA ARG A 61 -5.62 -1.08 4.43
C ARG A 61 -5.70 -0.84 2.93
N ASN A 62 -6.87 -0.47 2.46
CA ASN A 62 -7.03 0.07 1.11
C ASN A 62 -6.38 1.46 1.06
N LEU A 63 -5.50 1.65 0.08
CA LEU A 63 -4.83 2.93 -0.15
C LEU A 63 -5.49 3.65 -1.32
N SER A 64 -5.78 4.93 -1.14
CA SER A 64 -6.02 5.84 -2.26
C SER A 64 -4.75 6.01 -3.10
N GLN A 65 -4.90 6.49 -4.34
CA GLN A 65 -3.75 6.78 -5.20
C GLN A 65 -2.76 7.77 -4.57
N GLN A 66 -3.27 8.74 -3.80
CA GLN A 66 -2.44 9.73 -3.09
C GLN A 66 -1.64 9.07 -1.95
N GLU A 67 -2.29 8.23 -1.15
CA GLU A 67 -1.64 7.47 -0.08
C GLU A 67 -0.59 6.51 -0.62
N LEU A 68 -0.87 5.82 -1.74
CA LEU A 68 0.10 4.97 -2.42
C LEU A 68 1.32 5.77 -2.86
N ARG A 69 1.12 6.94 -3.48
CA ARG A 69 2.21 7.82 -3.90
C ARG A 69 3.08 8.23 -2.71
N TRP A 70 2.45 8.72 -1.63
CA TRP A 70 3.17 9.09 -0.41
C TRP A 70 3.99 7.95 0.15
N LEU A 71 3.41 6.75 0.24
CA LEU A 71 4.12 5.57 0.70
C LEU A 71 5.35 5.30 -0.15
N LEU A 72 5.20 5.28 -1.48
CA LEU A 72 6.29 5.01 -2.43
C LEU A 72 7.37 6.11 -2.45
N GLU A 73 7.04 7.32 -2.00
CA GLU A 73 7.97 8.43 -1.78
C GLU A 73 8.62 8.41 -0.37
N GLY A 74 8.29 7.41 0.47
CA GLY A 74 8.82 7.28 1.83
C GLY A 74 8.14 8.18 2.86
N LEU A 75 7.01 8.78 2.51
CA LEU A 75 6.20 9.63 3.38
C LEU A 75 5.19 8.79 4.18
N SER A 76 4.78 9.32 5.33
CA SER A 76 3.72 8.72 6.16
C SER A 76 2.37 8.72 5.43
N LEU A 77 1.58 7.66 5.60
CA LEU A 77 0.18 7.64 5.16
C LEU A 77 -0.68 8.65 5.93
N GLN A 78 -0.29 8.96 7.16
CA GLN A 78 -0.92 9.98 8.00
C GLN A 78 -0.18 11.30 7.81
N GLN A 79 -0.89 12.31 7.31
CA GLN A 79 -0.32 13.63 7.00
C GLN A 79 -0.97 14.71 7.87
N PRO A 80 -0.66 14.77 9.19
CA PRO A 80 -1.32 15.70 10.12
C PRO A 80 -1.02 17.18 9.83
N LYS A 81 0.06 17.45 9.08
CA LYS A 81 0.47 18.80 8.67
C LYS A 81 -0.02 19.18 7.27
N ALA A 82 -0.71 18.29 6.56
CA ALA A 82 -1.21 18.61 5.23
C ALA A 82 -2.34 19.63 5.32
N ILE A 83 -2.35 20.58 4.38
CA ILE A 83 -3.44 21.54 4.23
C ILE A 83 -4.69 20.76 3.82
N THR A 84 -5.74 20.87 4.62
CA THR A 84 -7.04 20.27 4.32
C THR A 84 -7.89 21.23 3.51
N LYS A 85 -8.82 20.69 2.71
CA LYS A 85 -9.79 21.53 2.00
C LYS A 85 -10.66 22.24 3.03
N SER A 86 -10.74 23.57 2.92
CA SER A 86 -11.70 24.35 3.71
C SER A 86 -13.13 23.95 3.34
N ALA A 87 -14.05 24.04 4.30
CA ALA A 87 -15.47 24.06 3.98
C ALA A 87 -15.74 25.23 3.00
N LYS A 88 -16.72 25.06 2.10
CA LYS A 88 -17.14 26.12 1.20
C LYS A 88 -17.52 27.34 2.04
N GLY A 89 -16.79 28.44 1.86
CA GLY A 89 -17.14 29.71 2.48
C GLY A 89 -18.49 30.18 1.95
N ILE A 90 -19.35 30.62 2.86
CA ILE A 90 -20.47 31.48 2.52
C ILE A 90 -19.84 32.87 2.38
N PHE A 91 -19.53 33.26 1.15
CA PHE A 91 -19.19 34.63 0.80
C PHE A 91 -20.47 35.34 0.35
#